data_AF-A0A6L4BAW3-F1
#
_entry.id   AF-A0A6L4BAW3-F1
#
_cell.length_a   1.000
_cell.length_b   1.000
_cell.length_c   1.000
_cell.angle_alpha   90.00
_cell.angle_beta   90.00
_cell.angle_gamma   90.00
#
_symmetry.space_group_name_H-M   'P 1'
#
loop_
_entity.id
_entity.type
_entity.pdbx_description
1 polymer ?
#
loop_
_entity_poly.entity_id
_entity_poly.type
_entity_poly.pdbx_seq_one_letter_code
_entity_poly.pdbx_strand_id
1 'polypeptide(L)'
;MLSNDHHYRASDALFHGLAEVRWKEVDEGWVRYDPAAGQTFLLAPITRFVLDQLALPGRHSSFDELLTSVLQEEPDADPDDCRQLVEFALEALIGARLILSEPRPRLANS
;
A
#
# COMPACT_ATOMS: atom_id res chain seq x y z
N MET A 1 -7.91 -9.08 -10.22
CA MET A 1 -7.36 -10.28 -9.57
C MET A 1 -5.85 -10.12 -9.48
N LEU A 2 -5.39 -9.68 -8.32
CA LEU A 2 -3.97 -9.53 -8.03
C LEU A 2 -3.34 -10.93 -7.96
N SER A 3 -2.19 -11.13 -8.62
CA SER A 3 -1.54 -12.44 -8.64
C SER A 3 -0.65 -12.60 -7.40
N ASN A 4 -0.74 -13.75 -6.72
CA ASN A 4 0.13 -14.08 -5.56
C ASN A 4 1.62 -14.14 -5.92
N ASP A 5 1.96 -14.17 -7.21
CA ASP A 5 3.33 -14.14 -7.70
C ASP A 5 3.93 -12.72 -7.77
N HIS A 6 3.22 -11.70 -7.26
CA HIS A 6 3.67 -10.32 -7.30
C HIS A 6 4.16 -9.83 -5.93
N HIS A 7 5.17 -8.96 -5.97
CA HIS A 7 5.57 -8.14 -4.85
C HIS A 7 5.15 -6.69 -5.09
N TYR A 8 4.87 -6.01 -4.00
CA TYR A 8 4.52 -4.59 -3.95
C TYR A 8 5.64 -3.82 -3.30
N ARG A 9 5.89 -2.62 -3.81
CA ARG A 9 6.81 -1.65 -3.19
C ARG A 9 6.27 -0.25 -3.40
N ALA A 10 6.71 0.69 -2.56
CA ALA A 10 6.48 2.10 -2.80
C ALA A 10 7.04 2.55 -4.17
N SER A 11 6.28 3.39 -4.87
CA SER A 11 6.76 4.04 -6.09
C SER A 11 7.70 5.20 -5.75
N ASP A 12 8.57 5.60 -6.67
CA ASP A 12 9.41 6.80 -6.49
C ASP A 12 8.56 8.07 -6.29
N ALA A 13 7.35 8.10 -6.86
CA ALA A 13 6.40 9.19 -6.70
C ALA A 13 5.88 9.32 -5.26
N LEU A 14 5.90 8.23 -4.46
CA LEU A 14 5.61 8.32 -3.03
C LEU A 14 6.63 9.18 -2.30
N PHE A 15 7.90 9.13 -2.73
CA PHE A 15 9.02 9.79 -2.07
C PHE A 15 9.39 11.15 -2.69
N HIS A 16 9.03 11.38 -3.95
CA HIS A 16 9.30 12.63 -4.64
C HIS A 16 8.51 13.79 -4.01
N GLY A 17 9.19 14.92 -3.72
CA GLY A 17 8.53 16.09 -3.14
C GLY A 17 7.94 15.87 -1.75
N LEU A 18 8.37 14.84 -1.01
CA LEU A 18 7.85 14.48 0.32
C LEU A 18 7.81 15.65 1.31
N ALA A 19 8.75 16.59 1.21
CA ALA A 19 8.80 17.77 2.07
C ALA A 19 7.54 18.67 1.93
N GLU A 20 6.85 18.60 0.79
CA GLU A 20 5.66 19.39 0.50
C GLU A 20 4.35 18.59 0.61
N VAL A 21 4.44 17.26 0.56
CA VAL A 21 3.29 16.35 0.74
C VAL A 21 2.75 16.50 2.15
N ARG A 22 1.44 16.72 2.26
CA ARG A 22 0.77 16.89 3.54
C ARG A 22 -0.13 15.72 3.84
N TRP A 23 -0.07 15.26 5.07
CA TRP A 23 -0.94 14.22 5.60
C TRP A 23 -1.80 14.80 6.72
N LYS A 24 -3.08 14.45 6.72
CA LYS A 24 -4.00 14.81 7.80
C LYS A 24 -4.93 13.64 8.07
N GLU A 25 -4.98 13.23 9.33
CA GLU A 25 -5.99 12.29 9.84
C GLU A 25 -7.36 12.98 9.93
N VAL A 26 -8.40 12.26 9.53
CA VAL A 26 -9.81 12.63 9.57
C VAL A 26 -10.62 11.42 10.02
N ASP A 27 -11.90 11.60 10.32
CA ASP A 27 -12.76 10.53 10.86
C ASP A 27 -12.85 9.32 9.91
N GLU A 28 -12.84 9.56 8.59
CA GLU A 28 -12.92 8.51 7.57
C GLU A 28 -11.55 7.90 7.19
N GLY A 29 -10.44 8.38 7.76
CA GLY A 29 -9.09 7.88 7.49
C GLY A 29 -8.06 8.99 7.31
N TRP A 30 -7.30 8.95 6.21
CA TRP A 30 -6.14 9.83 6.00
C TRP A 30 -6.20 10.56 4.67
N VAL A 31 -6.14 11.88 4.72
CA VAL A 31 -6.01 12.72 3.53
C VAL A 31 -4.53 12.90 3.18
N ARG A 32 -4.14 12.51 1.96
CA ARG A 32 -2.85 12.84 1.32
C ARG A 32 -3.08 13.98 0.34
N TYR A 33 -2.40 15.10 0.54
CA TYR A 33 -2.34 16.19 -0.43
C TYR A 33 -0.95 16.30 -1.04
N ASP A 34 -0.91 16.25 -2.37
CA ASP A 34 0.30 16.38 -3.19
C ASP A 34 0.22 17.68 -4.01
N PRO A 35 0.89 18.76 -3.59
CA PRO A 35 0.84 20.02 -4.29
C PRO A 35 1.50 19.97 -5.67
N ALA A 36 2.55 19.15 -5.84
CA ALA A 36 3.28 19.03 -7.10
C ALA A 36 2.44 18.32 -8.17
N ALA A 37 1.67 17.30 -7.78
CA ALA A 37 0.75 16.60 -8.67
C ALA A 37 -0.64 17.29 -8.76
N GLY A 38 -0.95 18.23 -7.87
CA GLY A 38 -2.30 18.80 -7.75
C GLY A 38 -3.35 17.77 -7.33
N GLN A 39 -2.95 16.74 -6.58
CA GLN A 39 -3.80 15.59 -6.25
C GLN A 39 -4.12 15.53 -4.76
N THR A 40 -5.34 15.09 -4.46
CA THR A 40 -5.78 14.78 -3.10
C THR A 40 -6.36 13.38 -3.08
N PHE A 41 -5.92 12.55 -2.13
CA PHE A 41 -6.44 11.21 -1.91
C PHE A 41 -6.98 11.10 -0.49
N LEU A 42 -8.13 10.45 -0.32
CA LEU A 42 -8.59 9.95 0.97
C LEU A 42 -8.29 8.45 1.02
N LEU A 43 -7.47 8.06 1.98
CA LEU A 43 -7.11 6.67 2.22
C LEU A 43 -7.90 6.16 3.42
N ALA A 44 -8.63 5.06 3.23
CA ALA A 44 -9.23 4.34 4.35
C ALA A 44 -8.12 3.88 5.34
N PRO A 45 -8.43 3.66 6.62
CA PRO A 45 -7.45 3.25 7.63
C PRO A 45 -6.59 2.06 7.19
N ILE A 46 -7.22 0.99 6.67
CA ILE A 46 -6.47 -0.18 6.19
C ILE A 46 -5.59 0.14 4.98
N THR A 47 -6.04 1.00 4.06
CA THR A 47 -5.24 1.44 2.91
C THR A 47 -4.00 2.21 3.35
N ARG A 48 -4.15 3.07 4.36
CA ARG A 48 -3.02 3.77 4.98
C ARG A 48 -2.06 2.79 5.65
N PHE A 49 -2.58 1.84 6.43
CA PHE A 49 -1.78 0.81 7.09
C PHE A 49 -0.95 0.00 6.08
N VAL A 50 -1.58 -0.49 5.00
CA VAL A 50 -0.90 -1.23 3.93
C VAL A 50 0.19 -0.37 3.27
N LEU A 51 -0.08 0.92 3.04
CA LEU A 51 0.92 1.84 2.50
C LEU A 51 2.11 2.00 3.46
N ASP A 52 1.88 2.12 4.77
CA ASP A 52 2.93 2.26 5.77
C ASP A 52 3.86 1.03 5.82
N GLN A 53 3.32 -0.18 5.59
CA GLN A 53 4.14 -1.40 5.46
C GLN A 53 5.09 -1.37 4.26
N LEU A 54 4.81 -0.53 3.25
CA LEU A 54 5.59 -0.42 2.01
C LEU A 54 6.41 0.88 1.92
N ALA A 55 6.11 1.90 2.74
CA ALA A 55 6.67 3.25 2.68
C ALA A 55 8.13 3.36 3.18
N LEU A 56 8.88 2.26 3.17
CA LEU A 56 10.31 2.23 3.43
C LEU A 56 11.07 2.02 2.11
N PRO A 57 12.04 2.89 1.76
CA PRO A 57 12.81 2.73 0.53
C PRO A 57 13.43 1.33 0.39
N GLY A 58 13.23 0.70 -0.77
CA GLY A 58 13.73 -0.64 -1.08
C GLY A 58 12.95 -1.80 -0.46
N ARG A 59 11.91 -1.54 0.34
CA ARG A 59 11.04 -2.58 0.89
C ARG A 59 10.14 -3.15 -0.19
N HIS A 60 10.05 -4.47 -0.21
CA HIS A 60 9.13 -5.23 -1.06
C HIS A 60 8.33 -6.16 -0.15
N SER A 61 7.05 -6.34 -0.43
CA SER A 61 6.22 -7.29 0.30
C SER A 61 5.24 -7.98 -0.64
N SER A 62 5.04 -9.27 -0.41
CA SER A 62 4.02 -10.07 -1.07
C SER A 62 2.64 -9.76 -0.53
N PHE A 63 1.61 -10.21 -1.25
CA PHE A 63 0.24 -10.14 -0.76
C PHE A 63 0.09 -10.84 0.61
N ASP A 64 0.66 -12.04 0.77
CA ASP A 64 0.54 -12.83 1.99
C ASP A 64 1.22 -12.17 3.20
N GLU A 65 2.36 -11.51 3.00
CA GLU A 65 3.03 -10.75 4.07
C GLU A 65 2.20 -9.54 4.52
N LEU A 66 1.56 -8.85 3.58
CA LEU A 66 0.68 -7.72 3.89
C LEU A 66 -0.60 -8.20 4.58
N LEU A 67 -1.22 -9.28 4.10
CA LEU A 67 -2.37 -9.90 4.75
C LEU A 67 -2.03 -10.37 6.17
N THR A 68 -0.87 -11.01 6.35
CA THR A 68 -0.39 -11.42 7.67
C THR A 68 -0.25 -10.22 8.60
N SER A 69 0.27 -9.10 8.10
CA SER A 69 0.42 -7.87 8.89
C SER A 69 -0.94 -7.29 9.30
N VAL A 70 -1.95 -7.33 8.42
CA VAL A 70 -3.31 -6.90 8.74
C VAL A 70 -3.97 -7.81 9.78
N LEU A 71 -3.86 -9.14 9.62
CA LEU A 71 -4.42 -10.10 10.58
C LEU A 71 -3.74 -10.04 11.96
N GLN A 72 -2.49 -9.58 12.01
CA GLN A 72 -1.80 -9.34 13.28
C GLN A 72 -2.29 -8.07 13.98
N GLU A 73 -2.62 -7.03 13.21
CA GLU A 73 -3.19 -5.78 13.74
C GLU A 73 -4.64 -5.99 14.21
N GLU A 74 -5.42 -6.77 13.45
CA GLU A 74 -6.84 -7.02 13.69
C GLU A 74 -7.11 -8.53 13.86
N PRO A 75 -6.71 -9.14 14.99
CA PRO A 75 -6.79 -10.59 15.19
C PRO A 75 -8.22 -11.13 15.30
N ASP A 76 -9.17 -10.27 15.64
CA ASP A 76 -10.60 -10.64 15.78
C ASP A 76 -11.40 -10.43 14.48
N ALA A 77 -10.78 -9.87 13.43
CA ALA A 77 -11.43 -9.65 12.15
C ALA A 77 -11.56 -10.95 11.33
N ASP A 78 -12.59 -11.02 10.49
CA ASP A 78 -12.77 -12.15 9.59
C ASP A 78 -11.63 -12.21 8.56
N PRO A 79 -10.95 -13.37 8.40
CA PRO A 79 -9.81 -13.47 7.48
C PRO A 79 -10.14 -13.24 6.00
N ASP A 80 -11.35 -13.59 5.56
CA ASP A 80 -11.77 -13.40 4.18
C ASP A 80 -12.10 -11.93 3.91
N ASP A 81 -12.72 -11.25 4.88
CA ASP A 81 -12.92 -9.79 4.82
C ASP A 81 -11.57 -9.05 4.78
N CYS A 82 -10.62 -9.44 5.64
CA CYS A 82 -9.26 -8.88 5.66
C CYS A 82 -8.55 -9.08 4.31
N ARG A 83 -8.66 -10.27 3.71
CA ARG A 83 -8.12 -10.54 2.37
C ARG A 83 -8.72 -9.57 1.35
N GLN A 84 -10.03 -9.44 1.33
CA GLN A 84 -10.72 -8.58 0.36
C GLN A 84 -10.34 -7.09 0.55
N LEU A 85 -10.23 -6.63 1.79
CA LEU A 85 -9.82 -5.26 2.09
C LEU A 85 -8.36 -4.99 1.69
N VAL A 86 -7.45 -5.95 1.87
CA VAL A 86 -6.06 -5.83 1.40
C VAL A 86 -6.01 -5.78 -0.14
N GLU A 87 -6.80 -6.58 -0.84
CA GLU A 87 -6.91 -6.50 -2.30
C GLU A 87 -7.37 -5.11 -2.75
N PHE A 88 -8.44 -4.59 -2.16
CA PHE A 88 -8.93 -3.24 -2.47
C PHE A 88 -7.93 -2.14 -2.13
N ALA A 89 -7.23 -2.26 -1.01
CA ALA A 89 -6.17 -1.31 -0.63
C ALA A 89 -5.05 -1.28 -1.68
N LEU A 90 -4.59 -2.44 -2.13
CA LEU A 90 -3.54 -2.55 -3.14
C LEU A 90 -4.00 -1.99 -4.49
N GLU A 91 -5.21 -2.31 -4.94
CA GLU A 91 -5.78 -1.76 -6.18
C GLU A 91 -5.88 -0.22 -6.11
N ALA A 92 -6.35 0.33 -4.98
CA ALA A 92 -6.43 1.76 -4.78
C ALA A 92 -5.05 2.44 -4.78
N LEU A 93 -4.07 1.87 -4.09
CA LEU A 93 -2.70 2.42 -4.03
C LEU A 93 -1.98 2.35 -5.38
N ILE A 94 -2.21 1.29 -6.16
CA ILE A 94 -1.71 1.15 -7.54
C ILE A 94 -2.38 2.20 -8.44
N GLY A 95 -3.71 2.35 -8.34
CA GLY A 95 -4.48 3.35 -9.08
C GLY A 95 -4.02 4.78 -8.78
N ALA A 96 -3.68 5.06 -7.52
CA ALA A 96 -3.10 6.32 -7.06
C ALA A 96 -1.60 6.46 -7.40
N ARG A 97 -0.97 5.44 -8.00
CA ARG A 97 0.46 5.37 -8.34
C ARG A 97 1.40 5.55 -7.14
N LEU A 98 0.92 5.26 -5.93
CA LEU A 98 1.71 5.34 -4.70
C LEU A 98 2.56 4.08 -4.48
N ILE A 99 2.12 2.95 -5.04
CA ILE A 99 2.87 1.70 -5.05
C ILE A 99 2.94 1.16 -6.48
N LEU A 100 3.84 0.21 -6.67
CA LEU A 100 4.01 -0.54 -7.90
C LEU A 100 3.84 -2.02 -7.60
N SER A 101 3.23 -2.75 -8.54
CA SER A 101 3.18 -4.21 -8.53
C SER A 101 4.20 -4.76 -9.51
N GLU A 102 5.05 -5.66 -9.04
CA GLU A 102 6.06 -6.31 -9.86
C GLU A 102 5.97 -7.82 -9.73
N PRO A 103 6.21 -8.58 -10.81
CA PRO A 103 6.37 -10.01 -10.68
C PRO A 103 7.55 -10.31 -9.76
N ARG A 104 7.41 -11.36 -8.95
CA ARG A 104 8.47 -11.84 -8.06
C ARG A 104 9.78 -11.96 -8.85
N PRO A 105 10.88 -11.33 -8.38
CA PRO A 105 12.15 -11.44 -9.09
C PRO A 105 12.51 -12.92 -9.21
N ARG A 106 12.59 -13.41 -10.45
CA ARG A 106 13.13 -14.75 -10.69
C ARG A 106 14.57 -14.70 -10.22
N LEU A 107 14.88 -15.41 -9.13
CA LEU A 107 16.27 -15.71 -8.82
C LEU A 107 16.84 -16.38 -10.07
N ALA A 108 17.75 -15.70 -10.74
CA ALA A 108 18.52 -16.31 -11.81
C ALA A 108 19.35 -17.40 -11.14
N ASN A 109 18.94 -18.67 -11.33
CA ASN A 109 19.73 -19.82 -10.92
C ASN A 109 21.14 -19.64 -11.47
N SER A 110 22.11 -19.49 -10.57
CA SER A 110 23.54 -19.59 -10.87
C SER A 110 23.99 -21.03 -10.73
#